data_AF-A0A0K2RR40-F1
#
_entry.id   AF-A0A0K2RR40-F1
#
_cell.length_a   1.000
_cell.length_b   1.000
_cell.length_c   1.000
_cell.angle_alpha   90.00
_cell.angle_beta   90.00
_cell.angle_gamma   90.00
#
_symmetry.space_group_name_H-M   'P 1'
#
loop_
_entity.id
_entity.type
_entity.pdbx_description
1 polymer ?
#
loop_
_entity_poly.entity_id
_entity_poly.type
_entity_poly.pdbx_seq_one_letter_code
_entity_poly.pdbx_strand_id
1 'polypeptide(L)' 'MKIDLHAHSNVSDGTEAPAGVIASASAAGLDVVALTDHDSTDGWEQASVAALEFGVAFVPG' A
#
# COMPACT_ATOMS: atom_id res chain seq x y z
N MET A 1 -5.65 -16.50 -2.73
CA MET A 1 -5.65 -15.04 -2.62
C MET A 1 -4.84 -14.67 -1.39
N LYS A 2 -3.74 -13.93 -1.54
CA LYS A 2 -2.90 -13.43 -0.45
C LYS A 2 -3.21 -11.96 -0.22
N ILE A 3 -3.50 -11.60 1.02
CA ILE A 3 -4.06 -10.30 1.39
C ILE A 3 -3.31 -9.82 2.62
N ASP A 4 -2.91 -8.55 2.60
CA ASP A 4 -2.51 -7.81 3.79
C ASP A 4 -3.42 -6.58 3.93
N LEU A 5 -4.06 -6.41 5.08
CA LEU A 5 -4.99 -5.29 5.33
C LEU A 5 -4.45 -4.28 6.34
N HIS A 6 -3.15 -4.34 6.65
CA HIS A 6 -2.56 -3.46 7.64
C HIS A 6 -1.08 -3.22 7.34
N ALA A 7 -0.81 -2.23 6.50
CA ALA A 7 0.54 -1.77 6.20
C ALA A 7 0.64 -0.25 6.38
N HIS A 8 1.80 0.19 6.81
CA HIS A 8 2.10 1.60 7.09
C HIS A 8 3.20 2.06 6.13
N SER A 9 3.09 3.30 5.67
CA SER A 9 4.11 3.98 4.88
C SER A 9 4.87 4.99 5.74
N ASN A 10 5.85 5.64 5.15
CA ASN A 10 6.58 6.76 5.77
C ASN A 10 5.74 8.05 5.90
N VAL A 11 4.48 8.05 5.49
CA VAL A 11 3.51 9.10 5.83
C VAL A 11 3.13 9.03 7.32
N SER A 12 3.20 7.83 7.93
CA SER A 12 3.10 7.65 9.38
C SER A 12 4.41 7.10 9.98
N ASP A 13 4.44 5.82 10.36
CA ASP A 13 5.55 5.17 11.05
C ASP A 13 6.17 3.99 10.27
N GLY A 14 5.74 3.77 9.04
CA GLY A 14 6.36 2.83 8.11
C GLY A 14 7.67 3.34 7.51
N THR A 15 8.38 2.46 6.81
CA THR A 15 9.71 2.76 6.25
C THR A 15 9.70 3.12 4.77
N GLU A 16 8.72 2.63 4.02
CA GLU A 16 8.64 2.81 2.56
C GLU A 16 7.66 3.92 2.22
N ALA A 17 7.88 4.61 1.10
CA ALA A 17 6.86 5.50 0.56
C ALA A 17 5.60 4.69 0.18
N PRO A 18 4.40 5.29 0.13
CA PRO A 18 3.17 4.61 -0.26
C PRO A 18 3.28 3.76 -1.53
N ALA A 19 3.93 4.26 -2.60
CA ALA A 19 4.18 3.46 -3.81
C ALA A 19 5.14 2.29 -3.59
N GLY A 20 6.12 2.46 -2.69
CA GLY A 20 7.07 1.41 -2.30
C GLY A 20 6.35 0.25 -1.62
N VAL A 21 5.44 0.55 -0.67
CA VAL A 21 4.61 -0.46 0.01
C VAL A 21 3.87 -1.32 -1.02
N ILE A 22 3.30 -0.71 -2.07
CA ILE A 22 2.61 -1.44 -3.14
C ILE A 22 3.57 -2.28 -3.98
N ALA A 23 4.74 -1.74 -4.37
CA ALA A 23 5.74 -2.49 -5.12
C ALA A 23 6.22 -3.72 -4.32
N SER A 24 6.44 -3.56 -3.02
CA SER A 24 6.81 -4.62 -2.09
C SER A 24 5.69 -5.66 -1.95
N ALA A 25 4.42 -5.24 -1.85
CA ALA A 25 3.27 -6.13 -1.86
C ALA A 25 3.20 -7.00 -3.13
N SER A 26 3.39 -6.37 -4.30
CA SER A 26 3.47 -7.08 -5.58
C SER A 26 4.62 -8.08 -5.61
N ALA A 27 5.82 -7.67 -5.18
CA ALA A 27 7.00 -8.54 -5.14
C ALA A 27 6.84 -9.73 -4.19
N ALA A 28 6.09 -9.55 -3.09
CA ALA A 28 5.70 -10.62 -2.16
C ALA A 28 4.58 -11.54 -2.71
N GLY A 29 4.00 -11.18 -3.86
CA GLY A 29 2.91 -11.91 -4.51
C GLY A 29 1.57 -11.75 -3.79
N LEU A 30 1.32 -10.59 -3.17
CA LEU A 30 0.00 -10.24 -2.64
C LEU A 30 -0.94 -9.88 -3.79
N ASP A 31 -2.19 -10.33 -3.66
CA ASP A 31 -3.28 -9.97 -4.59
C ASP A 31 -3.96 -8.67 -4.14
N VAL A 32 -3.95 -8.37 -2.84
CA VAL A 32 -4.61 -7.21 -2.23
C VAL A 32 -3.75 -6.64 -1.10
N VAL A 33 -3.64 -5.31 -1.02
CA VAL A 33 -2.97 -4.61 0.09
C VAL A 33 -3.80 -3.39 0.53
N ALA A 34 -3.87 -3.15 1.84
CA ALA A 34 -4.37 -1.90 2.40
C ALA A 34 -3.23 -1.01 2.93
N LEU A 35 -3.40 0.31 2.81
CA LEU A 35 -2.53 1.29 3.45
C LEU A 35 -3.31 1.99 4.56
N THR A 36 -2.88 1.78 5.81
CA THR A 36 -3.57 2.19 7.05
C THR A 36 -2.68 3.09 7.89
N ASP A 37 -2.18 4.18 7.30
CA ASP A 37 -1.31 5.14 7.99
C ASP A 37 -2.02 5.78 9.20
N HIS A 38 -1.26 6.03 10.27
CA HIS A 38 -1.82 6.66 11.48
C HIS A 38 -2.39 8.05 11.21
N ASP A 39 -3.70 8.20 11.46
CA ASP A 39 -4.44 9.47 11.41
C ASP A 39 -4.26 10.26 10.10
N SER A 40 -3.84 9.61 9.01
CA SER A 40 -3.54 10.25 7.73
C SER A 40 -3.94 9.38 6.55
N THR A 41 -4.40 10.05 5.49
CA THR A 41 -4.73 9.44 4.20
C THR A 41 -3.86 10.00 3.06
N ASP A 42 -2.81 10.78 3.38
CA ASP A 42 -2.03 11.53 2.40
C ASP A 42 -1.28 10.60 1.41
N GLY A 43 -1.08 9.34 1.76
CA GLY A 43 -0.45 8.33 0.91
C GLY A 43 -1.37 7.67 -0.13
N TRP A 44 -2.69 7.85 -0.06
CA TRP A 44 -3.65 7.08 -0.86
C TRP A 44 -3.53 7.32 -2.37
N GLU A 45 -3.29 8.57 -2.81
CA GLU A 45 -3.15 8.86 -4.24
C GLU A 45 -1.96 8.10 -4.84
N GLN A 46 -0.81 8.20 -4.16
CA GLN A 46 0.42 7.52 -4.58
C GLN A 46 0.26 5.99 -4.55
N ALA A 47 -0.35 5.44 -3.50
CA ALA A 47 -0.63 4.01 -3.40
C ALA A 47 -1.60 3.52 -4.49
N SER A 48 -2.66 4.27 -4.77
CA SER A 48 -3.66 3.92 -5.79
C SER A 48 -3.06 3.88 -7.20
N VAL A 49 -2.20 4.85 -7.54
CA VAL A 49 -1.51 4.87 -8.84
C VAL A 49 -0.57 3.68 -8.97
N ALA A 50 0.24 3.41 -7.93
CA ALA A 50 1.15 2.27 -7.92
C ALA A 50 0.41 0.92 -8.00
N ALA A 51 -0.76 0.82 -7.37
CA ALA A 51 -1.58 -0.40 -7.39
C ALA A 51 -2.04 -0.76 -8.80
N LEU A 52 -2.40 0.24 -9.60
CA LEU A 52 -2.70 0.06 -11.03
C LEU A 52 -1.47 -0.37 -11.83
N GLU A 53 -0.30 0.19 -11.52
CA GLU A 53 0.96 -0.15 -12.19
C GLU A 53 1.41 -1.59 -11.91
N PHE A 54 1.33 -2.02 -10.65
CA PHE A 54 1.83 -3.33 -10.19
C PHE A 54 0.77 -4.43 -10.21
N GLY A 55 -0.49 -4.12 -10.51
CA GLY A 55 -1.57 -5.10 -10.60
C GLY A 55 -1.98 -5.70 -9.24
N VAL A 56 -1.84 -4.92 -8.17
CA VAL A 56 -2.30 -5.28 -6.82
C VAL A 56 -3.60 -4.53 -6.54
N ALA A 57 -4.62 -5.19 -5.99
CA ALA A 57 -5.82 -4.48 -5.58
C ALA A 57 -5.53 -3.64 -4.32
N PHE A 58 -5.88 -2.36 -4.36
CA PHE A 58 -5.67 -1.44 -3.25
C PHE A 58 -6.94 -1.24 -2.42
N VAL A 59 -6.80 -1.28 -1.10
CA VAL A 59 -7.84 -0.93 -0.14
C VAL A 59 -7.41 0.31 0.64
N PRO A 60 -8.05 1.48 0.44
CA PRO A 60 -7.79 2.65 1.27
C PRO A 60 -8.30 2.37 2.69
N GLY A 61 -7.45 2.54 3.70
CA GLY A 61 -7.76 2.27 5.11
C GLY A 61 -7.27 3.36 6.04
#